data_AF-A0A3C2B692-F1
#
_entry.id   AF-A0A3C2B692-F1
#
_cell.length_a   1.000
_cell.length_b   1.000
_cell.length_c   1.000
_cell.angle_alpha   90.00
_cell.angle_beta   90.00
_cell.angle_gamma   90.00
#
_symmetry.space_group_name_H-M   'P 1'
#
loop_
_entity.id
_entity.type
_entity.pdbx_description
1 polymer ?
#
loop_
_entity_poly.entity_id
_entity_poly.type
_entity_poly.pdbx_seq_one_letter_code
_entity_poly.pdbx_strand_id
1 'polypeptide(L)' 'DVHVKRLRAKVEPDPAVPTRITTIRGLGYKFERPK' A
#
# COMPACT_ATOMS: atom_id res chain seq x y z
N ASP A 1 6.65 -2.64 9.31
CA ASP A 1 6.19 -1.57 8.39
C ASP A 1 7.22 -1.02 7.40
N VAL A 2 8.54 -1.11 7.67
CA VAL A 2 9.57 -0.49 6.80
C VAL A 2 9.50 -0.96 5.34
N HIS A 3 9.34 -2.28 5.12
CA HIS A 3 9.30 -2.84 3.77
C HIS A 3 8.05 -2.40 3.00
N VAL A 4 6.88 -2.32 3.65
CA VAL A 4 5.64 -1.86 3.00
C VAL A 4 5.70 -0.37 2.67
N LYS A 5 6.26 0.47 3.55
CA LYS A 5 6.51 1.88 3.25
C LYS A 5 7.43 2.07 2.05
N ARG A 6 8.54 1.31 1.99
CA ARG A 6 9.46 1.34 0.83
C ARG A 6 8.79 0.86 -0.45
N LEU A 7 7.93 -0.15 -0.35
CA LEU A 7 7.19 -0.67 -1.50
C LEU A 7 6.18 0.38 -2.00
N ARG A 8 5.37 0.97 -1.11
CA ARG A 8 4.43 2.06 -1.44
C ARG A 8 5.13 3.24 -2.11
N ALA A 9 6.31 3.64 -1.62
CA ALA A 9 7.09 4.71 -2.23
C ALA A 9 7.53 4.43 -3.68
N LYS A 10 7.58 3.15 -4.10
CA LYS A 10 7.94 2.75 -5.46
C LYS A 10 6.73 2.49 -6.36
N VAL A 11 5.63 2.00 -5.80
CA VAL A 11 4.48 1.51 -6.57
C VAL A 11 3.27 2.41 -6.53
N GLU A 12 3.12 3.25 -5.51
CA GLU A 12 2.00 4.18 -5.39
C GLU A 12 2.36 5.52 -6.05
N PRO A 13 1.40 6.19 -6.70
CA PRO A 13 1.57 7.57 -7.15
C PRO A 13 1.69 8.54 -5.96
N ASP A 14 0.93 8.31 -4.88
CA ASP A 14 1.04 9.03 -3.62
C ASP A 14 1.14 8.03 -2.44
N PRO A 15 2.28 7.95 -1.73
CA PRO A 15 2.44 7.06 -0.58
C PRO A 15 1.53 7.39 0.61
N ALA A 16 1.04 8.63 0.71
CA ALA A 16 0.13 9.06 1.78
C ALA A 16 -1.31 8.58 1.53
N VAL A 17 -1.69 8.36 0.27
CA VAL A 17 -2.99 7.86 -0.15
C VAL A 17 -2.81 6.55 -0.93
N PRO A 18 -2.46 5.44 -0.26
CA PRO A 18 -2.18 4.19 -0.94
C PRO A 18 -3.44 3.61 -1.59
N THR A 19 -3.37 3.37 -2.90
CA THR A 19 -4.47 2.82 -3.70
C THR A 19 -4.24 1.37 -4.12
N ARG A 20 -2.98 0.93 -4.21
CA ARG A 20 -2.62 -0.43 -4.58
C ARG A 20 -2.42 -1.30 -3.35
N ILE A 21 -1.73 -0.82 -2.32
CA ILE A 21 -1.44 -1.60 -1.10
C ILE A 21 -2.20 -1.00 0.08
N THR A 22 -3.35 -1.57 0.41
CA THR A 22 -4.22 -1.11 1.49
C THR A 22 -3.96 -1.89 2.77
N THR A 23 -3.84 -1.20 3.91
CA THR A 23 -3.72 -1.86 5.22
C THR A 23 -5.11 -2.13 5.78
N ILE A 24 -5.41 -3.40 6.04
CA ILE A 24 -6.60 -3.82 6.75
C ILE A 24 -6.21 -4.06 8.21
N ARG A 25 -6.65 -3.18 9.11
CA ARG A 25 -6.32 -3.28 10.54
C ARG A 25 -6.83 -4.60 11.11
N GLY A 26 -5.96 -5.31 11.84
CA GLY A 26 -6.27 -6.63 12.42
C GLY A 26 -6.20 -7.80 11.43
N LEU A 27 -5.91 -7.55 10.15
CA LEU A 27 -5.83 -8.61 9.13
C LEU A 27 -4.47 -8.63 8.41
N GLY A 28 -3.98 -7.48 7.94
CA GLY A 28 -2.74 -7.38 7.17
C GLY A 28 -2.81 -6.37 6.02
N TYR A 29 -2.31 -6.75 4.85
CA TYR A 29 -2.24 -5.90 3.66
C TYR A 29 -2.96 -6.55 2.49
N LYS A 30 -3.69 -5.75 1.72
CA LYS A 30 -4.37 -6.16 0.49
C LYS A 30 -3.74 -5.44 -0.69
N PHE A 31 -3.49 -6.19 -1.77
CA PHE A 31 -3.04 -5.62 -3.04
C PHE A 31 -4.22 -5.53 -4.02
N GLU A 32 -4.49 -4.34 -4.56
CA GLU A 32 -5.54 -4.07 -5.53
C GLU A 32 -4.94 -3.44 -6.80
N ARG A 33 -5.54 -3.76 -7.96
CA ARG A 33 -5.16 -3.11 -9.22
C ARG A 33 -5.96 -1.81 -9.35
N PRO A 34 -5.32 -0.69 -9.74
CA PRO A 34 -6.06 0.50 -10.11
C PRO A 34 -6.95 0.14 -11.32
N LYS A 35 -8.22 0.56 -11.26
CA LYS A 35 -9.16 0.45 -12.38
C LYS A 35 -8.72 1.33 -13.54
#